data_AF-A0A1G4XU54-F1
#
_entry.id   AF-A0A1G4XU54-F1
#
_cell.length_a   1.000
_cell.length_b   1.000
_cell.length_c   1.000
_cell.angle_alpha   90.00
_cell.angle_beta   90.00
_cell.angle_gamma   90.00
#
_symmetry.space_group_name_H-M   'P 1'
#
loop_
_entity.id
_entity.type
_entity.pdbx_description
1 polymer ?
#
loop_
_entity_poly.entity_id
_entity_poly.type
_entity_poly.pdbx_seq_one_letter_code
_entity_poly.pdbx_strand_id
1 'polypeptide(L)'
;MTAYEFGRMLPSIVLLLLLIAGLIWYRRSRERQPISPWRGEVYGVGGWLALFVYGSFVVVPLFHIGKTANVFTQAQMANPMLSSVPGFMPYQVFSWVLVAMIVLSQFWVSNRLRTRFEPSSAHIAKYYMALSPFVVYGLDVGAAWFTLGVNGAGEEMGETVRSVVVGLIWAWYFRDSARVYNTYMRPLPKEDAVAPGTTLERREPRLDDVSAVDSGNVEGGAAS
;
A
#
# COMPACT_ATOMS: atom_id res chain seq x y z
N MET A 1 -33.26 11.70 -24.65
CA MET A 1 -32.29 10.75 -24.12
C MET A 1 -32.67 9.37 -24.63
N THR A 2 -31.84 8.75 -25.46
CA THR A 2 -32.13 7.44 -26.05
C THR A 2 -31.71 6.31 -25.10
N ALA A 3 -32.26 5.11 -25.26
CA ALA A 3 -31.87 3.93 -24.44
C ALA A 3 -30.35 3.64 -24.54
N TYR A 4 -29.73 3.99 -25.67
CA TYR A 4 -28.29 3.91 -25.89
C TYR A 4 -27.50 4.90 -25.02
N GLU A 5 -27.96 6.15 -24.92
CA GLU A 5 -27.34 7.15 -24.04
C GLU A 5 -27.46 6.76 -22.56
N PHE A 6 -28.61 6.20 -22.15
CA PHE A 6 -28.79 5.69 -20.80
C PHE A 6 -27.85 4.51 -20.50
N GLY A 7 -27.68 3.60 -21.46
CA GLY A 7 -26.72 2.49 -21.35
C GLY A 7 -25.28 2.96 -21.17
N ARG A 8 -24.86 4.04 -21.85
CA ARG A 8 -23.53 4.65 -21.66
C ARG A 8 -23.34 5.32 -20.30
N MET A 9 -24.42 5.77 -19.65
CA MET A 9 -24.34 6.41 -18.32
C MET A 9 -24.40 5.42 -17.15
N LEU A 10 -24.86 4.19 -17.38
CA LEU A 10 -24.99 3.17 -16.35
C LEU A 10 -23.68 2.89 -15.61
N PRO A 11 -22.51 2.71 -16.28
CA PRO A 11 -21.26 2.44 -15.59
C PRO A 11 -20.79 3.64 -14.74
N SER A 12 -21.10 4.88 -15.14
CA SER A 12 -20.84 6.11 -14.38
C SER A 12 -21.62 6.18 -13.10
N ILE A 13 -22.90 5.84 -13.20
CA ILE A 13 -23.77 5.79 -12.03
C ILE A 13 -23.29 4.68 -11.08
N VAL A 14 -22.93 3.50 -11.60
CA VAL A 14 -22.39 2.39 -10.78
C VAL A 14 -21.07 2.79 -10.12
N LEU A 15 -20.14 3.41 -10.85
CA LEU A 15 -18.87 3.89 -10.30
C LEU A 15 -19.09 4.93 -9.20
N LEU A 16 -19.98 5.90 -9.41
CA LEU A 16 -20.35 6.92 -8.42
C LEU A 16 -20.97 6.27 -7.17
N LEU A 17 -21.86 5.29 -7.35
CA LEU A 17 -22.49 4.57 -6.24
C LEU A 17 -21.46 3.75 -5.46
N LEU A 18 -20.51 3.09 -6.13
CA LEU A 18 -19.41 2.37 -5.47
C LEU A 18 -18.47 3.31 -4.71
N LEU A 19 -18.20 4.50 -5.25
CA LEU A 19 -17.43 5.54 -4.57
C LEU A 19 -18.15 6.05 -3.31
N ILE A 20 -19.44 6.37 -3.43
CA ILE A 20 -20.27 6.81 -2.29
C ILE A 20 -20.37 5.72 -1.24
N ALA A 21 -20.65 4.47 -1.65
CA ALA A 21 -20.70 3.32 -0.76
C ALA A 21 -19.35 3.09 -0.06
N GLY A 22 -18.25 3.15 -0.82
CA GLY A 22 -16.89 3.05 -0.29
C GLY A 22 -16.56 4.15 0.72
N LEU A 23 -16.97 5.41 0.46
CA LEU A 23 -16.80 6.55 1.36
C LEU A 23 -17.64 6.41 2.64
N ILE A 24 -18.93 6.08 2.52
CA ILE A 24 -19.82 5.86 3.66
C ILE A 24 -19.30 4.72 4.51
N TRP A 25 -18.92 3.61 3.87
CA TRP A 25 -18.34 2.45 4.52
C TRP A 25 -17.04 2.81 5.23
N TYR A 26 -16.11 3.53 4.58
CA TYR A 26 -14.85 3.98 5.17
C TYR A 26 -15.07 4.85 6.43
N ARG A 27 -16.06 5.75 6.41
CA ARG A 27 -16.41 6.58 7.58
C ARG A 27 -16.93 5.74 8.74
N ARG A 28 -17.92 4.85 8.50
CA ARG A 28 -18.52 3.99 9.54
C ARG A 28 -17.52 3.00 10.15
N SER A 29 -16.55 2.61 9.33
CA SER A 29 -15.52 1.64 9.63
C SER A 29 -14.46 2.15 10.62
N ARG A 30 -14.26 3.47 10.76
CA ARG A 30 -13.32 4.04 11.77
C ARG A 30 -13.71 3.74 13.23
N GLU A 31 -14.98 3.43 13.49
CA GLU A 31 -15.51 3.22 14.85
C GLU A 31 -15.31 1.79 15.35
N ARG A 32 -14.98 0.84 14.46
CA ARG A 32 -14.71 -0.57 14.81
C ARG A 32 -13.22 -0.82 14.73
N GLN A 33 -12.47 -0.42 15.75
CA GLN A 33 -11.14 -1.01 15.93
C GLN A 33 -11.33 -2.42 16.51
N PRO A 34 -10.86 -3.48 15.82
CA PRO A 34 -10.89 -4.80 16.41
C PRO A 34 -9.99 -4.79 17.64
N ILE A 35 -10.58 -5.04 18.81
CA ILE A 35 -9.86 -5.39 20.01
C ILE A 35 -9.19 -6.72 19.67
N SER A 36 -7.93 -6.74 19.22
CA SER A 36 -7.23 -8.01 19.01
C SER A 36 -6.81 -8.53 20.39
N PRO A 37 -7.41 -9.63 20.87
CA PRO A 37 -7.02 -10.17 22.15
C PRO A 37 -5.99 -11.29 21.87
N TRP A 38 -4.84 -11.30 22.57
CA TRP A 38 -3.93 -12.47 22.76
C TRP A 38 -2.77 -12.69 21.77
N ARG A 39 -1.53 -12.82 22.26
CA ARG A 39 -0.77 -14.02 22.73
C ARG A 39 -0.56 -15.09 21.63
N GLY A 40 0.63 -15.07 20.99
CA GLY A 40 1.18 -16.21 20.23
C GLY A 40 1.21 -16.10 18.69
N GLU A 41 0.98 -14.92 18.11
CA GLU A 41 0.65 -14.79 16.69
C GLU A 41 1.83 -14.81 15.71
N VAL A 42 1.57 -15.45 14.56
CA VAL A 42 2.47 -15.62 13.42
C VAL A 42 2.82 -14.25 12.81
N TYR A 43 4.10 -13.87 12.91
CA TYR A 43 4.63 -12.62 12.37
C TYR A 43 5.13 -12.79 10.93
N GLY A 44 4.94 -11.77 10.09
CA GLY A 44 5.55 -11.67 8.77
C GLY A 44 4.61 -11.90 7.57
N VAL A 45 5.15 -11.61 6.38
CA VAL A 45 4.44 -11.74 5.10
C VAL A 45 4.23 -13.22 4.76
N GLY A 46 3.01 -13.72 4.94
CA GLY A 46 2.64 -15.11 4.68
C GLY A 46 1.18 -15.27 4.29
N GLY A 47 0.79 -16.47 3.86
CA GLY A 47 -0.57 -16.79 3.44
C GLY A 47 -1.06 -15.88 2.31
N TRP A 48 -2.31 -15.41 2.42
CA TRP A 48 -2.94 -14.49 1.46
C TRP A 48 -2.19 -13.17 1.29
N LEU A 49 -1.52 -12.66 2.33
CA LEU A 49 -0.71 -11.45 2.22
C LEU A 49 0.55 -11.68 1.38
N ALA A 50 1.19 -12.85 1.51
CA ALA A 50 2.32 -13.20 0.65
C ALA A 50 1.88 -13.37 -0.81
N LEU A 51 0.74 -14.04 -1.04
CA LEU A 51 0.18 -14.16 -2.39
C LEU A 51 -0.04 -12.77 -3.01
N PHE A 52 -0.59 -11.83 -2.25
CA PHE A 52 -0.76 -10.45 -2.70
C PHE A 52 0.58 -9.79 -3.06
N VAL A 53 1.54 -9.81 -2.15
CA VAL A 53 2.84 -9.12 -2.30
C VAL A 53 3.68 -9.73 -3.44
N TYR A 54 3.72 -11.05 -3.58
CA TYR A 54 4.47 -11.70 -4.65
C TYR A 54 3.72 -11.67 -5.99
N GLY A 55 2.39 -11.83 -5.95
CA GLY A 55 1.55 -11.69 -7.13
C GLY A 55 1.63 -10.30 -7.74
N SER A 56 1.72 -9.25 -6.91
CA SER A 56 1.88 -7.88 -7.40
C SER A 56 3.23 -7.59 -8.05
N PHE A 57 4.28 -8.38 -7.77
CA PHE A 57 5.59 -8.22 -8.43
C PHE A 57 5.65 -8.83 -9.82
N VAL A 58 4.89 -9.90 -10.07
CA VAL A 58 5.01 -10.68 -11.32
C VAL A 58 3.74 -10.59 -12.14
N VAL A 59 2.60 -10.91 -11.54
CA VAL A 59 1.32 -11.05 -12.24
C VAL A 59 0.80 -9.70 -12.71
N VAL A 60 0.83 -8.69 -11.83
CA VAL A 60 0.29 -7.35 -12.15
C VAL A 60 1.07 -6.68 -13.30
N PRO A 61 2.42 -6.60 -13.27
CA PRO A 61 3.18 -6.03 -14.39
C PRO A 61 2.96 -6.78 -15.70
N LEU A 62 3.00 -8.11 -15.66
CA LEU A 62 2.80 -8.92 -16.86
C LEU A 62 1.39 -8.74 -17.44
N PHE A 63 0.39 -8.61 -16.57
CA PHE A 63 -0.99 -8.33 -16.98
C PHE A 63 -1.10 -6.95 -17.66
N HIS A 64 -0.52 -5.89 -17.09
CA HIS A 64 -0.56 -4.55 -17.69
C HIS A 64 0.18 -4.48 -19.03
N ILE A 65 1.37 -5.09 -19.12
CA ILE A 65 2.15 -5.15 -20.36
C ILE A 65 1.38 -5.93 -21.43
N GLY A 66 0.87 -7.12 -21.08
CA GLY A 66 0.13 -7.99 -22.00
C GLY A 66 -1.17 -7.34 -22.47
N LYS A 67 -1.94 -6.71 -21.57
CA LYS A 67 -3.15 -5.97 -21.93
C LYS A 67 -2.84 -4.84 -22.90
N THR A 68 -1.86 -4.00 -22.59
CA THR A 68 -1.51 -2.83 -23.39
C THR A 68 -1.01 -3.23 -24.78
N ALA A 69 -0.14 -4.25 -24.86
CA ALA A 69 0.30 -4.81 -26.12
C ALA A 69 -0.88 -5.34 -26.95
N ASN A 70 -1.77 -6.12 -26.33
CA ASN A 70 -2.92 -6.70 -27.00
C ASN A 70 -3.90 -5.63 -27.52
N VAL A 71 -4.17 -4.57 -26.74
CA VAL A 71 -5.02 -3.44 -27.17
C VAL A 71 -4.44 -2.77 -28.42
N PHE A 72 -3.14 -2.47 -28.43
CA PHE A 72 -2.51 -1.85 -29.61
C PHE A 72 -2.46 -2.79 -30.81
N THR A 73 -2.15 -4.07 -30.61
CA THR A 73 -2.14 -5.07 -31.69
C THR A 73 -3.54 -5.22 -32.30
N GLN A 74 -4.59 -5.32 -31.48
CA GLN A 74 -5.96 -5.42 -31.97
C GLN A 74 -6.39 -4.14 -32.71
N ALA A 75 -6.06 -2.96 -32.18
CA ALA A 75 -6.39 -1.69 -32.83
C ALA A 75 -5.71 -1.56 -34.21
N GLN A 76 -4.45 -1.96 -34.33
CA GLN A 76 -3.71 -1.95 -35.59
C GLN A 76 -4.20 -3.00 -36.58
N MET A 77 -4.57 -4.20 -36.10
CA MET A 77 -5.16 -5.25 -36.95
C MET A 77 -6.53 -4.84 -37.48
N ALA A 78 -7.35 -4.19 -36.65
CA ALA A 78 -8.67 -3.70 -37.05
C ALA A 78 -8.57 -2.52 -38.03
N ASN A 79 -7.56 -1.66 -37.87
CA ASN A 79 -7.39 -0.46 -38.67
C ASN A 79 -5.90 -0.25 -39.02
N PRO A 80 -5.39 -0.83 -40.12
CA PRO A 80 -3.98 -0.71 -40.49
C PRO A 80 -3.50 0.74 -40.69
N MET A 81 -4.43 1.64 -41.04
CA MET A 81 -4.15 3.06 -41.25
C MET A 81 -3.91 3.85 -39.95
N LEU A 82 -4.13 3.26 -38.76
CA LEU A 82 -3.89 3.94 -37.47
C LEU A 82 -2.45 4.45 -37.33
N SER A 83 -1.48 3.73 -37.91
CA SER A 83 -0.06 4.13 -37.92
C SER A 83 0.21 5.44 -38.68
N SER A 84 -0.68 5.82 -39.60
CA SER A 84 -0.58 7.06 -40.37
C SER A 84 -1.27 8.26 -39.71
N VAL A 85 -2.06 8.04 -38.64
CA VAL A 85 -2.79 9.10 -37.95
C VAL A 85 -1.83 9.94 -37.09
N PRO A 86 -1.73 11.26 -37.33
CA PRO A 86 -0.93 12.15 -36.48
C PRO A 86 -1.51 12.15 -35.06
N GLY A 87 -0.76 11.58 -34.10
CA GLY A 87 -1.18 11.48 -32.70
C GLY A 87 -1.18 10.05 -32.13
N PHE A 88 -1.31 9.04 -32.99
CA PHE A 88 -1.35 7.65 -32.53
C PHE A 88 -0.02 7.16 -31.94
N MET A 89 1.11 7.48 -32.57
CA MET A 89 2.43 7.10 -32.04
C MET A 89 2.75 7.81 -30.70
N PRO A 90 2.54 9.13 -30.55
CA PRO A 90 2.63 9.79 -29.24
C PRO A 90 1.75 9.17 -28.16
N TYR A 91 0.50 8.81 -28.50
CA TYR A 91 -0.41 8.11 -27.58
C TYR A 91 0.18 6.79 -27.13
N GLN A 92 0.67 5.96 -28.06
CA GLN A 92 1.27 4.66 -27.76
C GLN A 92 2.48 4.79 -26.83
N VAL A 93 3.37 5.75 -27.08
CA VAL A 93 4.52 6.03 -26.20
C VAL A 93 4.05 6.44 -24.81
N PHE A 94 3.06 7.33 -24.73
CA PHE A 94 2.50 7.77 -23.45
C PHE A 94 1.91 6.61 -22.65
N SER A 95 1.12 5.73 -23.28
CA SER A 95 0.55 4.56 -22.61
C SER A 95 1.65 3.60 -22.10
N TRP A 96 2.75 3.41 -22.84
CA TRP A 96 3.89 2.63 -22.35
C TRP A 96 4.60 3.27 -21.16
N VAL A 97 4.75 4.59 -21.16
CA VAL A 97 5.28 5.34 -20.00
C VAL A 97 4.34 5.19 -18.81
N LEU A 98 3.03 5.26 -19.01
CA LEU A 98 2.03 5.06 -17.96
C LEU A 98 2.13 3.65 -17.37
N VAL A 99 2.24 2.61 -18.21
CA VAL A 99 2.48 1.22 -17.77
C VAL A 99 3.76 1.13 -16.94
N ALA A 100 4.86 1.74 -17.39
CA ALA A 100 6.11 1.74 -16.64
C ALA A 100 5.96 2.40 -15.25
N MET A 101 5.25 3.53 -15.17
CA MET A 101 4.97 4.20 -13.89
C MET A 101 4.08 3.35 -12.96
N ILE A 102 3.07 2.67 -13.50
CA ILE A 102 2.22 1.74 -12.74
C ILE A 102 3.09 0.60 -12.17
N VAL A 103 3.92 -0.01 -13.01
CA VAL A 103 4.82 -1.10 -12.59
C VAL A 103 5.78 -0.62 -11.49
N LEU A 104 6.45 0.52 -11.68
CA LEU A 104 7.38 1.06 -10.69
C LEU A 104 6.69 1.39 -9.37
N SER A 105 5.53 2.04 -9.41
CA SER A 105 4.75 2.36 -8.20
C SER A 105 4.27 1.09 -7.49
N GLN A 106 3.82 0.08 -8.23
CA GLN A 106 3.41 -1.21 -7.68
C GLN A 106 4.59 -1.93 -7.03
N PHE A 107 5.76 -1.97 -7.68
CA PHE A 107 6.99 -2.52 -7.13
C PHE A 107 7.37 -1.81 -5.83
N TRP A 108 7.30 -0.48 -5.81
CA TRP A 108 7.63 0.32 -4.63
C TRP A 108 6.69 0.04 -3.46
N VAL A 109 5.37 0.03 -3.69
CA VAL A 109 4.37 -0.29 -2.64
C VAL A 109 4.55 -1.72 -2.13
N SER A 110 4.74 -2.68 -3.02
CA SER A 110 4.90 -4.10 -2.67
C SER A 110 6.21 -4.33 -1.90
N ASN A 111 7.31 -3.69 -2.32
CA ASN A 111 8.59 -3.76 -1.63
C ASN A 111 8.51 -3.09 -0.25
N ARG A 112 7.81 -1.97 -0.14
CA ARG A 112 7.57 -1.30 1.15
C ARG A 112 6.76 -2.19 2.09
N LEU A 113 5.69 -2.83 1.62
CA LEU A 113 4.92 -3.80 2.42
C LEU A 113 5.78 -4.99 2.88
N ARG A 114 6.71 -5.44 2.03
CA ARG A 114 7.62 -6.56 2.36
C ARG A 114 8.69 -6.18 3.38
N THR A 115 9.25 -4.98 3.29
CA THR A 115 10.45 -4.59 4.04
C THR A 115 10.13 -3.76 5.28
N ARG A 116 9.05 -2.97 5.26
CA ARG A 116 8.68 -2.07 6.36
C ARG A 116 7.38 -2.52 7.00
N PHE A 117 7.51 -3.19 8.15
CA PHE A 117 6.41 -3.66 9.00
C PHE A 117 5.78 -2.55 9.84
N GLU A 118 5.53 -1.40 9.21
CA GLU A 118 4.94 -0.23 9.85
C GLU A 118 3.46 -0.10 9.49
N PRO A 119 2.63 0.48 10.38
CA PRO A 119 1.25 0.77 10.05
C PRO A 119 1.15 1.81 8.92
N SER A 120 2.18 2.65 8.74
CA SER A 120 2.30 3.60 7.63
C SER A 120 2.24 2.88 6.26
N SER A 121 2.93 1.73 6.13
CA SER A 121 3.01 0.94 4.89
C SER A 121 1.65 0.36 4.49
N ALA A 122 0.90 -0.18 5.45
CA ALA A 122 -0.44 -0.71 5.21
C ALA A 122 -1.42 0.39 4.77
N HIS A 123 -1.32 1.58 5.39
CA HIS A 123 -2.14 2.73 4.98
C HIS A 123 -1.82 3.18 3.55
N ILE A 124 -0.53 3.29 3.20
CA ILE A 124 -0.10 3.66 1.84
C ILE A 124 -0.63 2.66 0.82
N ALA A 125 -0.51 1.36 1.08
CA ALA A 125 -1.01 0.33 0.17
C ALA A 125 -2.53 0.42 -0.03
N LYS A 126 -3.29 0.67 1.04
CA LYS A 126 -4.74 0.88 0.98
C LYS A 126 -5.11 2.09 0.11
N TYR A 127 -4.45 3.23 0.30
CA TYR A 127 -4.70 4.41 -0.52
C TYR A 127 -4.30 4.20 -1.97
N TYR A 128 -3.18 3.52 -2.20
CA TYR A 128 -2.74 3.18 -3.54
C TYR A 128 -3.78 2.33 -4.29
N MET A 129 -4.29 1.26 -3.67
CA MET A 129 -5.31 0.40 -4.30
C MET A 129 -6.63 1.11 -4.55
N ALA A 130 -7.02 2.02 -3.66
CA ALA A 130 -8.26 2.77 -3.81
C ALA A 130 -8.16 3.87 -4.88
N LEU A 131 -7.01 4.52 -5.00
CA LEU A 131 -6.82 5.69 -5.86
C LEU A 131 -6.29 5.33 -7.26
N SER A 132 -5.50 4.26 -7.38
CA SER A 132 -4.81 3.92 -8.64
C SER A 132 -5.76 3.73 -9.84
N PRO A 133 -6.94 3.10 -9.73
CA PRO A 133 -7.84 2.96 -10.89
C PRO A 133 -8.26 4.32 -11.48
N PHE A 134 -8.51 5.30 -10.62
CA PHE A 134 -8.95 6.64 -11.04
C PHE A 134 -7.81 7.43 -11.68
N VAL A 135 -6.60 7.32 -11.13
CA VAL A 135 -5.43 8.00 -11.67
C VAL A 135 -5.08 7.42 -13.05
N VAL A 136 -5.09 6.10 -13.18
CA VAL A 136 -4.80 5.44 -14.47
C VAL A 136 -5.85 5.80 -15.50
N TYR A 137 -7.14 5.71 -15.16
CA TYR A 137 -8.23 6.08 -16.05
C TYR A 137 -8.15 7.56 -16.49
N GLY A 138 -7.93 8.47 -15.53
CA GLY A 138 -7.83 9.91 -15.82
C GLY A 138 -6.64 10.26 -16.72
N LEU A 139 -5.49 9.64 -16.49
CA LEU A 139 -4.29 9.85 -17.32
C LEU A 139 -4.47 9.28 -18.73
N ASP A 140 -5.10 8.10 -18.86
CA ASP A 140 -5.34 7.46 -20.16
C ASP A 140 -6.36 8.25 -21.01
N VAL A 141 -7.50 8.63 -20.42
CA VAL A 141 -8.50 9.50 -21.08
C VAL A 141 -7.90 10.85 -21.44
N GLY A 142 -7.12 11.45 -20.53
CA GLY A 142 -6.44 12.72 -20.79
C GLY A 142 -5.43 12.62 -21.93
N ALA A 143 -4.70 11.51 -22.02
CA ALA A 143 -3.76 11.25 -23.12
C ALA A 143 -4.48 11.07 -24.44
N ALA A 144 -5.56 10.30 -24.50
CA ALA A 144 -6.37 10.13 -25.70
C ALA A 144 -6.94 11.48 -26.19
N TRP A 145 -7.46 12.29 -25.26
CA TRP A 145 -7.96 13.63 -25.60
C TRP A 145 -6.86 14.55 -26.11
N PHE A 146 -5.69 14.58 -25.46
CA PHE A 146 -4.58 15.46 -25.82
C PHE A 146 -3.91 15.07 -27.14
N THR A 147 -3.73 13.77 -27.40
CA THR A 147 -2.95 13.28 -28.54
C THR A 147 -3.79 12.99 -29.78
N LEU A 148 -5.00 12.45 -29.60
CA LEU A 148 -5.88 12.04 -30.70
C LEU A 148 -7.08 12.98 -30.89
N GLY A 149 -7.33 13.90 -29.96
CA GLY A 149 -8.49 14.79 -30.02
C GLY A 149 -9.83 14.07 -29.81
N VAL A 150 -9.80 12.82 -29.35
CA VAL A 150 -10.99 11.99 -29.16
C VAL A 150 -11.34 11.88 -27.68
N ASN A 151 -12.64 11.84 -27.39
CA ASN A 151 -13.10 11.55 -26.05
C ASN A 151 -13.18 10.03 -25.85
N GLY A 152 -12.13 9.45 -25.26
CA GLY A 152 -12.08 8.04 -24.87
C GLY A 152 -12.94 7.68 -23.65
N ALA A 153 -13.70 8.63 -23.07
CA ALA A 153 -14.53 8.35 -21.91
C ALA A 153 -15.70 7.42 -22.28
N GLY A 154 -15.66 6.21 -21.71
CA GLY A 154 -16.76 5.25 -21.76
C GLY A 154 -16.35 3.84 -22.19
N GLU A 155 -15.36 3.69 -23.08
CA GLU A 155 -14.95 2.37 -23.58
C GLU A 155 -14.23 1.56 -22.49
N GLU A 156 -13.31 2.18 -21.76
CA GLU A 156 -12.54 1.53 -20.67
C GLU A 156 -13.24 1.61 -19.30
N MET A 157 -14.48 2.09 -19.28
CA MET A 157 -15.18 2.36 -18.02
C MET A 157 -15.54 1.08 -17.25
N GLY A 158 -15.93 0.03 -17.97
CA GLY A 158 -16.25 -1.27 -17.37
C GLY A 158 -15.04 -1.90 -16.66
N GLU A 159 -13.86 -1.75 -17.25
CA GLU A 159 -12.62 -2.24 -16.64
C GLU A 159 -12.22 -1.40 -15.41
N THR A 160 -12.42 -0.09 -15.47
CA THR A 160 -12.19 0.79 -14.32
C THR A 160 -13.09 0.41 -13.14
N VAL A 161 -14.37 0.11 -13.39
CA VAL A 161 -15.28 -0.39 -12.34
C VAL A 161 -14.78 -1.71 -11.77
N ARG A 162 -14.36 -2.65 -12.62
CA ARG A 162 -13.82 -3.95 -12.18
C ARG A 162 -12.58 -3.78 -11.30
N SER A 163 -11.64 -2.93 -11.70
CA SER A 163 -10.41 -2.68 -10.93
C SER A 163 -10.70 -2.00 -9.59
N VAL A 164 -11.67 -1.08 -9.54
CA VAL A 164 -12.17 -0.48 -8.28
C VAL A 164 -12.74 -1.56 -7.36
N VAL A 165 -13.60 -2.45 -7.86
CA VAL A 165 -14.18 -3.54 -7.04
C VAL A 165 -13.09 -4.44 -6.48
N VAL A 166 -12.12 -4.84 -7.30
CA VAL A 166 -10.97 -5.65 -6.85
C VAL A 166 -10.14 -4.90 -5.81
N GLY A 167 -9.88 -3.60 -6.03
CA GLY A 167 -9.17 -2.73 -5.10
C GLY A 167 -9.89 -2.59 -3.76
N LEU A 168 -11.22 -2.52 -3.76
CA LEU A 168 -12.05 -2.46 -2.55
C LEU A 168 -12.03 -3.78 -1.78
N ILE A 169 -12.07 -4.94 -2.46
CA ILE A 169 -11.95 -6.26 -1.83
C ILE A 169 -10.61 -6.38 -1.09
N TRP A 170 -9.51 -5.96 -1.74
CA TRP A 170 -8.21 -5.96 -1.09
C TRP A 170 -8.11 -4.94 0.03
N ALA A 171 -8.63 -3.72 -0.16
CA ALA A 171 -8.68 -2.71 0.90
C ALA A 171 -9.47 -3.20 2.13
N TRP A 172 -10.54 -3.96 1.92
CA TRP A 172 -11.30 -4.62 2.98
C TRP A 172 -10.46 -5.69 3.68
N TYR A 173 -9.78 -6.56 2.92
CA TYR A 173 -8.86 -7.56 3.47
C TYR A 173 -7.76 -6.91 4.33
N PHE A 174 -7.11 -5.84 3.86
CA PHE A 174 -6.07 -5.13 4.60
C PHE A 174 -6.56 -4.50 5.90
N ARG A 175 -7.86 -4.23 6.01
CA ARG A 175 -8.46 -3.59 7.16
C ARG A 175 -8.89 -4.60 8.22
N ASP A 176 -9.63 -5.64 7.85
CA ASP A 176 -10.27 -6.56 8.80
C ASP A 176 -9.44 -7.83 9.04
N SER A 177 -8.38 -8.08 8.26
CA SER A 177 -7.53 -9.26 8.46
C SER A 177 -6.67 -9.13 9.72
N ALA A 178 -6.93 -9.99 10.71
CA ALA A 178 -6.10 -10.14 11.90
C ALA A 178 -4.62 -10.33 11.54
N ARG A 179 -4.32 -11.08 10.47
CA ARG A 179 -2.93 -11.30 10.03
C ARG A 179 -2.23 -10.03 9.59
N VAL A 180 -2.93 -9.14 8.86
CA VAL A 180 -2.38 -7.85 8.43
C VAL A 180 -2.18 -6.96 9.66
N TYR A 181 -3.15 -6.93 10.56
CA TYR A 181 -3.05 -6.21 11.83
C TYR A 181 -1.84 -6.68 12.66
N ASN A 182 -1.65 -7.97 12.85
CA ASN A 182 -0.55 -8.54 13.64
C ASN A 182 0.82 -8.30 13.01
N THR A 183 0.87 -8.17 11.67
CA THR A 183 2.10 -7.90 10.93
C THR A 183 2.50 -6.43 10.97
N TYR A 184 1.55 -5.50 10.90
CA TYR A 184 1.84 -4.07 10.72
C TYR A 184 1.41 -3.16 11.87
N MET A 185 0.54 -3.60 12.77
CA MET A 185 -0.01 -2.77 13.87
C MET A 185 0.42 -3.24 15.26
N ARG A 186 1.25 -4.28 15.35
CA ARG A 186 1.79 -4.72 16.64
C ARG A 186 2.66 -3.60 17.23
N PRO A 187 2.38 -3.09 18.43
CA PRO A 187 3.34 -2.29 19.15
C PRO A 187 4.57 -3.16 19.34
N LEU A 188 5.75 -2.67 18.94
CA LEU A 188 7.01 -3.29 19.38
C LEU A 188 6.89 -3.47 20.89
N PRO A 189 7.22 -4.66 21.45
CA PRO A 189 7.35 -4.79 22.88
C PRO A 189 8.26 -3.66 23.33
N LYS A 190 7.70 -2.73 24.11
CA LYS A 190 8.49 -1.71 24.78
C LYS A 190 9.57 -2.50 25.52
N GLU A 191 10.85 -2.23 25.24
CA GLU A 191 11.99 -2.76 26.01
C GLU A 191 11.86 -2.45 27.53
N ASP A 192 10.85 -1.66 27.93
CA ASP A 192 10.42 -1.43 29.30
C ASP A 192 9.69 -2.63 29.97
N ALA A 193 9.52 -3.77 29.31
CA ALA A 193 9.32 -5.04 30.03
C ALA A 193 10.64 -5.52 30.63
N VAL A 194 11.31 -4.63 31.38
CA VAL A 194 12.14 -4.99 32.51
C VAL A 194 11.33 -6.01 33.30
N ALA A 195 11.87 -7.22 33.45
CA ALA A 195 11.22 -8.26 34.22
C ALA A 195 10.82 -7.68 35.59
N PRO A 196 9.58 -7.88 36.07
CA PRO A 196 9.24 -7.59 37.47
C PRO A 196 10.06 -8.53 38.35
N GLY A 197 11.30 -8.13 38.65
CA GLY A 197 12.32 -8.98 39.27
C GLY A 197 13.76 -8.56 39.02
N THR A 198 14.08 -7.87 37.92
CA THR A 198 15.34 -7.10 37.85
C THR A 198 15.08 -5.72 38.40
N THR A 199 14.84 -5.67 39.71
CA THR A 199 15.42 -4.61 40.53
C THR A 199 16.87 -4.54 40.08
N LEU A 200 17.25 -3.52 39.31
CA LEU A 200 18.60 -3.00 39.47
C LEU A 200 18.63 -2.71 40.96
N GLU A 201 19.25 -3.62 41.70
CA GLU A 201 19.52 -3.45 43.11
C GLU A 201 20.26 -2.13 43.14
N ARG A 202 19.51 -1.06 43.43
CA ARG A 202 20.07 0.19 43.86
C ARG A 202 20.75 -0.21 45.14
N ARG A 203 22.00 -0.65 45.03
CA ARG A 203 22.93 -0.71 46.14
C ARG A 203 22.93 0.72 46.65
N GLU A 204 22.06 0.99 47.61
CA GLU A 204 22.28 2.12 48.48
C GLU A 204 23.69 1.92 49.02
N PRO A 205 24.58 2.90 48.86
CA PRO A 205 25.90 2.79 49.46
C PRO A 205 25.66 2.53 50.94
N ARG A 206 26.00 1.32 51.41
CA ARG A 206 25.95 1.01 52.84
C ARG A 206 26.88 2.02 53.50
N LEU A 207 26.39 2.70 54.52
CA LEU A 207 27.23 3.62 55.32
C LEU A 207 28.48 2.92 55.87
N ASP A 208 28.47 1.59 55.96
CA ASP A 208 29.59 0.75 56.38
C ASP A 208 30.79 0.82 55.41
N ASP A 209 30.55 1.00 54.11
CA ASP A 209 31.60 1.08 53.08
C ASP A 209 32.35 2.43 53.11
N VAL A 210 31.83 3.44 53.82
CA VAL A 210 32.49 4.74 53.99
C VAL A 210 33.52 4.70 55.13
N SER A 211 33.41 3.74 56.06
CA SER A 211 34.30 3.64 57.22
C SER A 211 35.64 2.96 56.94
N ALA A 212 35.78 2.28 55.80
CA ALA A 212 36.99 1.56 55.41
C ALA A 212 38.02 2.41 54.62
N VAL A 213 37.72 3.68 54.33
CA VAL A 213 38.58 4.54 53.49
C VAL A 213 39.51 5.45 54.31
N ASP A 214 39.37 5.56 55.63
CA ASP A 214 40.09 6.59 56.42
C ASP A 214 41.11 6.07 57.46
N SER A 215 41.40 4.76 57.52
CA SER A 215 42.33 4.22 58.54
C SER A 215 43.70 3.78 58.01
N GLY A 216 44.06 4.16 56.78
CA GLY A 216 45.25 3.63 56.10
C GLY A 216 46.24 4.67 55.61
N ASN A 217 46.49 5.76 56.33
CA ASN A 217 47.63 6.63 56.01
C ASN A 217 48.17 7.40 57.23
N VAL A 218 48.58 6.67 58.27
CA VAL A 218 49.49 7.20 59.31
C VAL A 218 50.51 6.12 59.59
N GLU A 219 51.65 6.18 58.92
CA GLU A 219 52.95 5.88 59.54
C GLU A 219 54.10 6.16 58.57
N GLY A 220 55.05 6.98 59.03
CA GLY A 220 56.42 6.98 58.51
C GLY A 220 56.94 8.33 58.08
N GLY A 221 57.48 9.12 59.01
CA GLY A 221 58.35 10.23 58.60
C GLY A 221 58.71 11.28 59.64
N ALA A 222 59.12 10.90 60.85
CA ALA A 222 59.91 11.77 61.71
C ALA A 222 61.33 11.19 61.81
N ALA A 223 62.34 11.93 61.35
CA ALA A 223 63.67 11.96 61.97
C ALA A 223 64.62 12.93 61.21
N SER A 224 65.23 13.81 62.02
CA SER A 224 66.49 14.57 61.87
C SER A 224 66.62 15.61 60.77
#